data_AF-A0A9D5REI3-F1
#
_entry.id   AF-A0A9D5REI3-F1
#
_cell.length_a   1.000
_cell.length_b   1.000
_cell.length_c   1.000
_cell.angle_alpha   90.00
_cell.angle_beta   90.00
_cell.angle_gamma   90.00
#
_symmetry.space_group_name_H-M   'P 1'
#
loop_
_entity.id
_entity.type
_entity.pdbx_description
1 polymer ?
#
loop_
_entity_poly.entity_id
_entity_poly.type
_entity_poly.pdbx_seq_one_letter_code
_entity_poly.pdbx_strand_id
1 'polypeptide(L)'
;MENEKIVRVTIHEGQLPTKEQIREIETASIRPIEPDEDSPVLTDEQYAQMAAIARARRAENNKPVVSLRISPETLRKAKATGKGYTGFLSRLLDNAIDDPAIVKRSL
;
A
#
# COMPACT_ATOMS: atom_id res chain seq x y z
N MET A 1 7.22 1.42 -38.44
CA MET A 1 7.13 2.23 -37.21
C MET A 1 5.83 3.00 -37.31
N GLU A 2 4.74 2.35 -36.93
CA GLU A 2 3.38 2.89 -37.08
C GLU A 2 3.09 3.89 -35.96
N ASN A 3 2.38 4.96 -36.32
CA ASN A 3 2.06 6.08 -35.45
C ASN A 3 1.23 5.62 -34.24
N GLU A 4 1.83 5.58 -33.04
CA GLU A 4 1.07 5.56 -31.79
C GLU A 4 0.27 6.86 -31.67
N LYS A 5 -1.03 6.78 -31.96
CA LYS A 5 -1.97 7.87 -31.69
C LYS A 5 -2.17 7.98 -30.18
N ILE A 6 -1.41 8.86 -29.55
CA ILE A 6 -1.63 9.21 -28.14
C ILE A 6 -2.98 9.93 -28.04
N VAL A 7 -4.00 9.27 -27.48
CA VAL A 7 -5.29 9.87 -27.18
C VAL A 7 -5.24 10.48 -25.79
N ARG A 8 -5.40 11.80 -25.69
CA ARG A 8 -5.50 12.51 -24.40
C ARG A 8 -6.96 12.56 -23.97
N VAL A 9 -7.26 11.99 -22.79
CA VAL A 9 -8.60 11.99 -22.20
C VAL A 9 -8.54 12.65 -20.82
N THR A 10 -9.45 13.57 -20.53
CA THR A 10 -9.64 14.14 -19.19
C THR A 10 -10.78 13.41 -18.50
N ILE A 11 -10.51 12.82 -17.33
CA ILE A 11 -11.48 12.07 -16.53
C ILE A 11 -11.90 12.94 -15.34
N HIS A 12 -13.21 13.07 -15.11
CA HIS A 12 -13.77 13.82 -13.98
C HIS A 12 -14.22 12.88 -12.85
N GLU A 13 -14.23 13.39 -11.61
CA GLU A 13 -14.69 12.64 -10.45
C GLU A 13 -16.19 12.29 -10.58
N GLY A 14 -16.53 11.01 -10.40
CA GLY A 14 -17.90 10.50 -10.56
C GLY A 14 -18.33 10.21 -12.01
N GLN A 15 -17.46 10.42 -13.00
CA GLN A 15 -17.74 10.10 -14.39
C GLN A 15 -17.86 8.58 -14.59
N LEU A 16 -19.02 8.13 -15.07
CA LEU A 16 -19.25 6.73 -15.43
C LEU A 16 -18.70 6.44 -16.84
N PRO A 17 -18.19 5.21 -17.09
CA PRO A 17 -17.79 4.81 -18.43
C PRO A 17 -18.98 4.83 -19.40
N THR A 18 -18.73 5.13 -20.67
CA THR A 18 -19.77 5.03 -21.70
C THR A 18 -20.16 3.58 -21.94
N LYS A 19 -21.34 3.34 -22.52
CA LYS A 19 -21.79 1.97 -22.86
C LYS A 19 -20.81 1.23 -23.77
N GLU A 20 -20.09 1.95 -24.63
CA GLU A 20 -19.07 1.40 -25.52
C GLU A 20 -17.82 0.97 -24.74
N GLN A 21 -17.35 1.81 -23.82
CA GLN A 21 -16.23 1.47 -22.94
C GLN A 21 -16.54 0.29 -22.02
N ILE A 22 -17.78 0.21 -21.50
CA ILE A 22 -18.22 -0.93 -20.69
C ILE A 22 -18.16 -2.22 -21.51
N ARG A 23 -18.70 -2.20 -22.75
CA ARG A 23 -18.65 -3.36 -23.65
C ARG A 23 -17.22 -3.75 -24.00
N GLU A 24 -16.33 -2.77 -24.19
CA GLU A 24 -14.91 -3.03 -24.45
C GLU A 24 -14.25 -3.75 -23.27
N ILE A 25 -14.49 -3.28 -22.04
CA ILE A 25 -13.99 -3.91 -20.81
C ILE A 25 -14.53 -5.34 -20.68
N GLU A 26 -15.83 -5.53 -20.87
CA GLU A 26 -16.48 -6.85 -20.82
C GLU A 26 -15.88 -7.81 -21.86
N THR A 27 -15.66 -7.31 -23.08
CA THR A 27 -15.05 -8.09 -24.16
C THR A 27 -13.59 -8.42 -23.87
N ALA A 28 -12.85 -7.49 -23.27
CA ALA A 28 -11.46 -7.73 -22.86
C ALA A 28 -11.36 -8.80 -21.77
N SER A 29 -12.31 -8.84 -20.83
CA SER A 29 -12.32 -9.81 -19.72
C SER A 29 -12.45 -11.27 -20.16
N ILE A 30 -12.99 -11.54 -21.35
CA ILE A 30 -13.15 -12.88 -21.93
C ILE A 30 -12.04 -13.25 -22.91
N ARG A 31 -11.11 -12.34 -23.22
CA ARG A 31 -9.97 -12.65 -24.10
C ARG A 31 -9.01 -13.61 -23.40
N PRO A 32 -8.38 -14.54 -24.14
CA PRO A 32 -7.34 -15.39 -23.59
C PRO A 32 -6.15 -14.54 -23.16
N ILE A 33 -5.53 -14.92 -22.05
CA ILE A 33 -4.29 -14.31 -21.56
C ILE A 33 -3.16 -14.98 -22.33
N GLU A 34 -2.72 -14.36 -23.42
CA GLU A 34 -1.58 -14.83 -24.22
C GLU A 34 -0.33 -14.05 -23.80
N PRO A 35 0.74 -14.74 -23.36
CA PRO A 35 2.02 -14.09 -23.06
C PRO A 35 2.62 -13.52 -24.33
N ASP A 36 3.12 -12.28 -24.25
CA ASP A 36 3.82 -11.61 -25.34
C ASP A 36 5.31 -11.42 -24.99
N GLU A 37 6.08 -10.79 -25.89
CA GLU A 37 7.52 -10.54 -25.70
C GLU A 37 7.80 -9.59 -24.51
N ASP A 38 6.88 -8.66 -24.24
CA ASP A 38 6.98 -7.68 -23.16
C ASP A 38 6.48 -8.23 -21.81
N SER A 39 5.65 -9.27 -21.83
CA SER A 39 5.02 -9.93 -20.69
C SER A 39 5.12 -11.46 -20.79
N PRO A 40 6.34 -12.01 -20.68
CA PRO A 40 6.57 -13.45 -20.73
C PRO A 40 6.00 -14.18 -19.50
N VAL A 41 5.75 -15.48 -19.64
CA VAL A 41 5.38 -16.34 -18.51
C VAL A 41 6.53 -16.39 -17.51
N LEU A 42 6.23 -16.16 -16.24
CA LEU A 42 7.21 -16.31 -15.17
C LEU A 42 7.54 -17.80 -14.97
N THR A 43 8.81 -18.09 -14.80
CA THR A 43 9.30 -19.42 -14.41
C THR A 43 8.96 -19.73 -12.96
N ASP A 44 8.87 -21.02 -12.62
CA ASP A 44 8.63 -21.47 -11.24
C ASP A 44 9.66 -20.91 -10.23
N GLU A 45 10.91 -20.75 -10.67
CA GLU A 45 11.97 -20.13 -9.87
C GLU A 45 11.68 -18.66 -9.56
N GLN A 46 11.21 -17.90 -10.54
CA GLN A 46 10.82 -16.50 -10.34
C GLN A 46 9.62 -16.39 -9.40
N TYR A 47 8.63 -17.28 -9.53
CA TYR A 47 7.53 -17.35 -8.57
C TYR A 47 8.02 -17.64 -7.14
N ALA A 48 8.96 -18.56 -6.98
CA ALA A 48 9.55 -18.87 -5.68
C ALA A 48 10.31 -17.66 -5.08
N GLN A 49 11.05 -16.91 -5.90
CA GLN A 49 11.73 -15.69 -5.49
C GLN A 49 10.73 -14.61 -5.04
N MET A 50 9.68 -14.37 -5.83
CA MET A 50 8.62 -13.41 -5.46
C MET A 50 7.92 -13.81 -4.16
N ALA A 51 7.64 -15.10 -3.97
CA ALA A 51 7.08 -15.63 -2.73
C ALA A 51 8.03 -15.43 -1.54
N ALA A 52 9.34 -15.62 -1.74
CA ALA A 52 10.34 -15.35 -0.70
C ALA A 52 10.38 -13.87 -0.31
N ILE A 53 10.38 -12.95 -1.28
CA ILE A 53 10.33 -11.49 -1.04
C ILE A 53 9.05 -11.13 -0.28
N ALA A 54 7.90 -11.66 -0.69
CA ALA A 54 6.63 -11.40 -0.02
C ALA A 54 6.64 -11.90 1.44
N ARG A 55 7.23 -13.07 1.71
CA ARG A 55 7.39 -13.59 3.08
C ARG A 55 8.31 -12.70 3.92
N ALA A 56 9.44 -12.26 3.38
CA ALA A 56 10.36 -11.35 4.07
C ALA A 56 9.66 -10.04 4.45
N ARG A 57 8.95 -9.40 3.49
CA ARG A 57 8.17 -8.18 3.74
C ARG A 57 7.08 -8.38 4.79
N ARG A 58 6.39 -9.54 4.79
CA ARG A 58 5.38 -9.83 5.84
C ARG A 58 6.03 -9.96 7.22
N ALA A 59 7.20 -10.59 7.29
CA ALA A 59 7.95 -10.72 8.53
C ALA A 59 8.41 -9.35 9.07
N GLU A 60 8.91 -8.47 8.21
CA GLU A 60 9.28 -7.08 8.56
C GLU A 60 8.07 -6.25 9.03
N ASN A 61 6.90 -6.45 8.39
CA ASN A 61 5.69 -5.71 8.72
C ASN A 61 4.96 -6.24 9.97
N ASN A 62 5.34 -7.40 10.50
CA ASN A 62 4.81 -7.92 11.76
C ASN A 62 5.42 -7.15 12.94
N LYS A 63 4.89 -5.95 13.19
CA LYS A 63 5.27 -5.14 14.34
C LYS A 63 4.91 -5.90 15.64
N PRO A 64 5.85 -6.06 16.59
CA PRO A 64 5.55 -6.70 17.87
C PRO A 64 4.49 -5.90 18.63
N VAL A 65 3.53 -6.61 19.22
CA VAL A 65 2.47 -5.99 20.03
C VAL A 65 2.99 -5.79 21.45
N VAL A 66 3.02 -4.53 21.89
CA VAL A 66 3.35 -4.17 23.27
C VAL A 66 2.13 -3.54 23.96
N SER A 67 1.97 -3.80 25.26
CA SER A 67 0.92 -3.19 26.09
C SER A 67 1.57 -2.27 27.12
N LEU A 68 1.23 -0.98 27.07
CA LEU A 68 1.79 0.06 27.93
C LEU A 68 0.67 0.80 28.68
N ARG A 69 0.94 1.21 29.93
CA ARG A 69 0.06 2.12 30.65
C ARG A 69 0.45 3.56 30.33
N ILE A 70 -0.52 4.37 29.92
CA ILE A 70 -0.34 5.80 29.65
C ILE A 70 -1.35 6.62 30.44
N SER A 71 -1.04 7.90 30.64
CA SER A 71 -1.98 8.81 31.32
C SER A 71 -3.28 8.97 30.51
N PRO A 72 -4.42 9.23 31.19
CA PRO A 72 -5.69 9.51 30.51
C PRO A 72 -5.62 10.73 29.57
N GLU A 73 -4.81 11.73 29.92
CA GLU A 73 -4.62 12.93 29.10
C GLU A 73 -3.88 12.61 27.81
N THR A 74 -2.83 11.78 27.87
CA THR A 74 -2.10 11.30 26.69
C THR A 74 -3.01 10.56 25.74
N LEU A 75 -3.87 9.67 26.25
CA LEU A 75 -4.83 8.94 25.42
C LEU A 75 -5.85 9.88 24.78
N ARG A 76 -6.31 10.91 25.49
CA ARG A 76 -7.23 11.92 24.95
C ARG A 76 -6.59 12.70 23.79
N LYS A 77 -5.34 13.14 23.95
CA LYS A 77 -4.58 13.83 22.88
C LYS A 77 -4.41 12.93 21.65
N ALA A 78 -4.09 11.65 21.86
CA ALA A 78 -3.97 10.70 20.76
C ALA A 78 -5.31 10.50 20.02
N LYS A 79 -6.42 10.28 20.73
CA LYS A 79 -7.74 10.10 20.09
C LYS A 79 -8.19 11.32 19.29
N ALA A 80 -7.76 12.53 19.68
CA ALA A 80 -8.05 13.75 18.93
C ALA A 80 -7.43 13.77 17.52
N THR A 81 -6.41 12.94 17.24
CA THR A 81 -5.83 12.82 15.88
C THR A 81 -6.70 12.01 14.91
N GLY A 82 -7.85 11.50 15.35
CA GLY A 82 -8.83 10.81 14.51
C GLY A 82 -8.65 9.29 14.40
N LYS A 83 -9.32 8.70 13.40
CA LYS A 83 -9.28 7.25 13.12
C LYS A 83 -7.84 6.86 12.76
N GLY A 84 -7.28 5.90 13.49
CA GLY A 84 -5.88 5.46 13.33
C GLY A 84 -4.90 6.05 14.35
N TYR A 85 -5.39 6.66 15.44
CA TYR A 85 -4.53 7.17 16.52
C TYR A 85 -3.54 6.14 17.08
N THR A 86 -3.85 4.84 17.02
CA THR A 86 -2.94 3.76 17.42
C THR A 86 -1.72 3.65 16.51
N GLY A 87 -1.91 3.80 15.20
CA GLY A 87 -0.81 3.85 14.23
C GLY A 87 -0.02 5.16 14.29
N PHE A 88 -0.67 6.26 14.67
CA PHE A 88 0.02 7.50 15.05
C PHE A 88 0.90 7.30 16.29
N LEU A 89 0.37 6.70 17.37
CA LEU A 89 1.13 6.41 18.58
C LEU A 89 2.33 5.50 18.34
N SER A 90 2.17 4.45 17.52
CA SER A 90 3.28 3.59 17.13
C SER A 90 4.40 4.39 16.46
N ARG A 91 4.08 5.23 15.45
CA ARG A 91 5.09 6.05 14.77
C ARG A 91 5.69 7.12 15.67
N LEU A 92 4.91 7.70 16.57
CA LEU A 92 5.40 8.66 17.54
C LEU A 92 6.42 8.01 18.48
N LEU A 93 6.18 6.77 18.90
CA LEU A 93 7.11 6.01 19.73
C LEU A 93 8.39 5.66 18.94
N ASP A 94 8.25 5.19 17.70
CA ASP A 94 9.38 4.91 16.80
C ASP A 94 10.25 6.17 16.62
N ASN A 95 9.65 7.35 16.38
CA ASN A 95 10.41 8.59 16.26
C ASN A 95 11.01 9.07 17.58
N ALA A 96 10.33 8.84 18.70
CA ALA A 96 10.77 9.30 20.02
C ALA A 96 11.98 8.52 20.54
N ILE A 97 12.11 7.23 20.20
CA ILE A 97 13.27 6.42 20.61
C ILE A 97 14.54 6.82 19.84
N ASP A 98 14.38 7.35 18.62
CA ASP A 98 15.49 7.81 17.78
C ASP A 98 15.96 9.23 18.12
N ASP A 99 15.22 9.97 18.96
CA ASP A 99 15.60 11.31 19.43
C ASP A 99 16.32 11.25 20.79
N PRO A 100 17.64 11.53 20.85
CA PRO A 100 18.41 11.44 22.08
C PRO A 100 17.92 12.37 23.20
N ALA A 101 17.35 13.53 22.85
CA ALA A 101 16.85 14.48 23.83
C ALA A 101 15.56 13.96 24.49
N ILE A 102 14.68 13.33 23.71
CA ILE A 102 13.45 12.71 24.22
C ILE A 102 13.79 11.49 25.08
N VAL A 103 14.69 10.62 24.60
CA VAL A 103 15.15 9.45 25.38
C VAL A 103 15.74 9.87 26.72
N LYS A 104 16.65 10.86 26.73
CA LYS A 104 17.28 11.34 27.98
C LYS A 104 16.28 11.90 28.99
N ARG A 105 15.17 12.48 28.54
CA ARG A 105 14.10 12.98 29.42
C ARG A 105 13.16 11.89 29.93
N SER A 106 13.24 10.68 29.37
CA SER A 106 12.33 9.57 29.62
C SER A 106 12.99 8.41 30.39
N LEU A 107 14.29 8.54 30.71
CA LEU A 107 15.09 7.68 31.58
C LEU A 107 15.21 8.31 32.97
#